data_AF-A0A3D1KZG4-F1
#
_entry.id   AF-A0A3D1KZG4-F1
#
_cell.length_a   1.000
_cell.length_b   1.000
_cell.length_c   1.000
_cell.angle_alpha   90.00
_cell.angle_beta   90.00
_cell.angle_gamma   90.00
#
_symmetry.space_group_name_H-M   'P 1'
#
loop_
_entity.id
_entity.type
_entity.pdbx_description
1 polymer ?
#
loop_
_entity_poly.entity_id
_entity_poly.type
_entity_poly.pdbx_seq_one_letter_code
_entity_poly.pdbx_strand_id
1 'polypeptide(L)'
;MRLIVILTFILSLTLTKSTAQIFEAESASLLNGAVKIASSSCSGGYYVAQKDGSLHYTFKTDEDAYYNIYIQAAAPSGTKTNIFSIDGATTQFTLNQNSAFVLQKIVSVQKLKAGEHSMNITKSWGWINIDFIQLEKTDASAKFNIGKTLVTPNPTDHTAKLYQFLYDNYGRKIISGAMTLNSMDEVNWLKANTGKEPALIGLDFMHCGRGYSWYNNDTPVNDAKSYYSKNGIPAFCWHWRDPSRKTEAFYTKETSFDISKISDSTSTEYQAIIKDIDYISGLLLKLQNADVPILWRPLHEASGGWFWWGAKGAEPCKKLYRLMYDRMVNYHGLRNLVWVWTSQLDDKNWYPGDDVVDIIGRDLYKDGDHTSQIIEFNKLNNDYEGKKMITLSETGSFPDVDNLIADEAAWSFYMPWYGGFVRDSKYNPLSLWKKMFEHEYVITLDEMPDLKTYTSPVTSVTGDNLKKNDGLKIFPNPSQSELNIDADFLIHTISVFNSHGRLLIQFQPDSMQIKISTEHLPTGIYLIKADNNPAKIFLKQ
;
A
#
# COMPACT_ATOMS: atom_id res chain seq x y z
N MET A 1 46.00 34.24 -24.47
CA MET A 1 44.60 34.42 -24.91
C MET A 1 44.10 33.06 -25.41
N ARG A 2 43.47 32.27 -24.54
CA ARG A 2 42.97 30.92 -24.85
C ARG A 2 41.45 30.99 -24.96
N LEU A 3 40.95 30.60 -26.13
CA LEU A 3 39.54 30.55 -26.50
C LEU A 3 38.80 29.56 -25.58
N ILE A 4 37.79 30.03 -24.86
CA ILE A 4 36.81 29.18 -24.18
C ILE A 4 35.69 28.93 -25.19
N VAL A 5 35.55 27.69 -25.65
CA VAL A 5 34.38 27.24 -26.41
C VAL A 5 33.31 26.86 -25.39
N ILE A 6 32.30 27.71 -25.25
CA ILE A 6 31.09 27.40 -24.48
C ILE A 6 30.22 26.51 -25.39
N LEU A 7 30.17 25.22 -25.07
CA LEU A 7 29.22 24.29 -25.68
C LEU A 7 27.87 24.47 -24.96
N THR A 8 26.99 25.28 -25.53
CA THR A 8 25.61 25.41 -25.08
C THR A 8 24.84 24.16 -25.51
N PHE A 9 24.66 23.19 -24.61
CA PHE A 9 23.67 22.13 -24.82
C PHE A 9 22.29 22.76 -24.70
N ILE A 10 21.68 23.09 -25.83
CA ILE A 10 20.24 23.33 -25.90
C ILE A 10 19.60 21.94 -25.79
N LEU A 11 19.13 21.60 -24.59
CA LEU A 11 18.28 20.44 -24.39
C LEU A 11 16.94 20.75 -25.07
N SER A 12 16.81 20.40 -26.35
CA SER A 12 15.53 20.37 -27.02
C SER A 12 14.71 19.25 -26.36
N LEU A 13 13.80 19.59 -25.44
CA LEU A 13 12.68 18.72 -25.09
C LEU A 13 11.86 18.53 -26.37
N THR A 14 12.20 17.50 -27.13
CA THR A 14 11.23 16.90 -28.03
C THR A 14 10.23 16.18 -27.13
N LEU A 15 9.03 16.75 -26.97
CA LEU A 15 7.89 15.96 -26.53
C LEU A 15 7.68 14.90 -27.61
N THR A 16 8.29 13.72 -27.45
CA THR A 16 7.83 12.51 -28.12
C THR A 16 6.43 12.26 -27.60
N LYS A 17 5.43 12.64 -28.39
CA LYS A 17 4.03 12.23 -28.19
C LYS A 17 4.06 10.71 -28.12
N SER A 18 3.86 10.13 -26.93
CA SER A 18 3.68 8.70 -26.76
C SER A 18 2.57 8.27 -27.72
N THR A 19 2.90 7.50 -28.75
CA THR A 19 1.92 7.00 -29.71
C THR A 19 1.17 5.87 -29.03
N ALA A 20 -0.07 6.14 -28.62
CA ALA A 20 -0.91 5.09 -28.07
C ALA A 20 -1.21 4.03 -29.14
N GLN A 21 -1.13 2.75 -28.76
CA GLN A 21 -1.48 1.63 -29.62
C GLN A 21 -2.99 1.38 -29.50
N ILE A 22 -3.70 1.47 -30.62
CA ILE A 22 -5.15 1.26 -30.68
C ILE A 22 -5.45 -0.14 -31.21
N PHE A 23 -6.35 -0.83 -30.52
CA PHE A 23 -6.90 -2.13 -30.89
C PHE A 23 -8.38 -1.95 -31.17
N GLU A 24 -8.72 -1.79 -32.46
CA GLU A 24 -10.09 -1.60 -32.91
C GLU A 24 -10.94 -2.83 -32.55
N ALA A 25 -12.12 -2.61 -31.98
CA ALA A 25 -12.93 -3.69 -31.44
C ALA A 25 -13.35 -4.68 -32.53
N GLU A 26 -13.60 -4.20 -33.74
CA GLU A 26 -13.96 -5.02 -34.88
C GLU A 26 -12.83 -5.88 -35.43
N SER A 27 -11.59 -5.68 -34.97
CA SER A 27 -10.44 -6.53 -35.30
C SER A 27 -10.25 -7.70 -34.33
N ALA A 28 -10.99 -7.69 -33.21
CA ALA A 28 -10.96 -8.76 -32.24
C ALA A 28 -11.58 -10.06 -32.79
N SER A 29 -11.19 -11.19 -32.21
CA SER A 29 -11.96 -12.42 -32.32
C SER A 29 -13.25 -12.27 -31.52
N LEU A 30 -14.38 -12.14 -32.22
CA LEU A 30 -15.71 -11.99 -31.62
C LEU A 30 -16.30 -13.35 -31.29
N LEU A 31 -16.68 -13.55 -30.03
CA LEU A 31 -17.20 -14.81 -29.52
C LEU A 31 -18.59 -14.62 -28.91
N ASN A 32 -19.35 -15.70 -28.82
CA ASN A 32 -20.57 -15.81 -28.00
C ASN A 32 -21.64 -14.72 -28.27
N GLY A 33 -21.76 -14.25 -29.51
CA GLY A 33 -22.83 -13.32 -29.92
C GLY A 33 -22.47 -11.84 -29.88
N ALA A 34 -21.19 -11.49 -29.70
CA ALA A 34 -20.70 -10.13 -29.98
C ALA A 34 -20.82 -9.82 -31.48
N VAL A 35 -21.30 -8.62 -31.82
CA VAL A 35 -21.62 -8.24 -33.21
C VAL A 35 -20.95 -6.94 -33.59
N LYS A 36 -20.25 -6.95 -34.73
CA LYS A 36 -19.72 -5.75 -35.40
C LYS A 36 -20.86 -4.93 -36.02
N ILE A 37 -20.88 -3.62 -35.73
CA ILE A 37 -21.90 -2.68 -36.21
C ILE A 37 -21.22 -1.47 -36.87
N ALA A 38 -21.65 -1.11 -38.08
CA ALA A 38 -21.11 0.05 -38.79
C ALA A 38 -21.51 1.35 -38.10
N SER A 39 -20.57 2.27 -37.95
CA SER A 39 -20.79 3.60 -37.38
C SER A 39 -19.73 4.58 -37.88
N SER A 40 -20.15 5.59 -38.63
CA SER A 40 -19.24 6.62 -39.15
C SER A 40 -18.62 7.52 -38.07
N SER A 41 -19.15 7.47 -36.84
CA SER A 41 -18.65 8.24 -35.70
C SER A 41 -17.60 7.52 -34.86
N CYS A 42 -17.33 6.24 -35.14
CA CYS A 42 -16.39 5.40 -34.38
C CYS A 42 -15.06 5.29 -35.12
N SER A 43 -13.99 4.98 -34.40
CA SER A 43 -12.71 4.65 -35.03
C SER A 43 -12.87 3.41 -35.90
N GLY A 44 -12.08 3.31 -36.98
CA GLY A 44 -12.21 2.21 -37.95
C GLY A 44 -13.54 2.12 -38.72
N GLY A 45 -14.53 2.97 -38.41
CA GLY A 45 -15.87 2.97 -39.01
C GLY A 45 -16.84 1.93 -38.43
N TYR A 46 -16.47 1.25 -37.34
CA TYR A 46 -17.29 0.25 -36.68
C TYR A 46 -17.17 0.34 -35.16
N TYR A 47 -18.10 -0.31 -34.47
CA TYR A 47 -17.92 -0.70 -33.08
C TYR A 47 -18.43 -2.12 -32.91
N VAL A 48 -18.16 -2.74 -31.76
CA VAL A 48 -18.71 -4.04 -31.40
C VAL A 48 -19.75 -3.87 -30.30
N ALA A 49 -20.97 -4.28 -30.57
CA ALA A 49 -21.97 -4.51 -29.53
C ALA A 49 -21.63 -5.83 -28.84
N GLN A 50 -21.18 -5.76 -27.59
CA GLN A 50 -20.78 -6.95 -26.83
C GLN A 50 -21.95 -7.91 -26.66
N LYS A 51 -23.14 -7.39 -26.31
CA LYS A 51 -24.32 -8.20 -25.94
C LYS A 51 -23.94 -9.24 -24.87
N ASP A 52 -24.18 -10.52 -25.15
CA ASP A 52 -23.77 -11.66 -24.33
C ASP A 52 -22.36 -12.19 -24.65
N GLY A 53 -21.71 -11.60 -25.65
CA GLY A 53 -20.45 -12.06 -26.21
C GLY A 53 -19.19 -11.52 -25.52
N SER A 54 -18.07 -11.84 -26.14
CA SER A 54 -16.75 -11.44 -25.69
C SER A 54 -15.85 -11.07 -26.86
N LEU A 55 -14.85 -10.24 -26.58
CA LEU A 55 -13.83 -9.82 -27.53
C LEU A 55 -12.50 -10.38 -27.04
N HIS A 56 -11.77 -11.06 -27.92
CA HIS A 56 -10.44 -11.59 -27.65
C HIS A 56 -9.42 -10.99 -28.62
N TYR A 57 -8.31 -10.50 -28.07
CA TYR A 57 -7.19 -9.92 -28.81
C TYR A 57 -5.93 -10.69 -28.48
N THR A 58 -5.09 -10.90 -29.49
CA THR A 58 -3.69 -11.28 -29.33
C THR A 58 -2.82 -10.19 -29.93
N PHE A 59 -1.73 -9.85 -29.25
CA PHE A 59 -0.81 -8.83 -29.72
C PHE A 59 0.60 -9.10 -29.18
N LYS A 60 1.58 -8.38 -29.72
CA LYS A 60 2.97 -8.51 -29.32
C LYS A 60 3.53 -7.16 -28.89
N THR A 61 4.33 -7.17 -27.82
CA THR A 61 5.19 -6.06 -27.40
C THR A 61 6.64 -6.41 -27.73
N ASP A 62 7.44 -5.41 -28.12
CA ASP A 62 8.84 -5.61 -28.50
C ASP A 62 9.82 -5.45 -27.32
N GLU A 63 9.38 -4.79 -26.25
CA GLU A 63 10.19 -4.48 -25.07
C GLU A 63 9.32 -4.52 -23.80
N ASP A 64 9.96 -4.71 -22.66
CA ASP A 64 9.32 -4.51 -21.36
C ASP A 64 8.93 -3.04 -21.20
N ALA A 65 7.65 -2.77 -20.98
CA ALA A 65 7.14 -1.41 -20.80
C ALA A 65 5.90 -1.38 -19.90
N TYR A 66 5.59 -0.19 -19.37
CA TYR A 66 4.38 0.05 -18.59
C TYR A 66 3.32 0.74 -19.45
N TYR A 67 2.06 0.35 -19.27
CA TYR A 67 0.95 0.85 -20.05
C TYR A 67 -0.23 1.28 -19.17
N ASN A 68 -0.79 2.44 -19.48
CA ASN A 68 -2.19 2.72 -19.13
C ASN A 68 -3.08 2.09 -20.20
N ILE A 69 -4.11 1.37 -19.78
CA ILE A 69 -5.08 0.71 -20.66
C ILE A 69 -6.41 1.44 -20.54
N TYR A 70 -6.90 1.90 -21.68
CA TYR A 70 -8.18 2.58 -21.80
C TYR A 70 -9.12 1.78 -22.68
N ILE A 71 -10.42 1.94 -22.43
CA ILE A 71 -11.48 1.47 -23.29
C ILE A 71 -12.30 2.66 -23.77
N GLN A 72 -12.53 2.75 -25.07
CA GLN A 72 -13.50 3.68 -25.67
C GLN A 72 -14.81 2.92 -25.81
N ALA A 73 -15.79 3.19 -24.94
CA ALA A 73 -17.03 2.41 -24.89
C ALA A 73 -18.24 3.24 -24.47
N ALA A 74 -19.44 2.72 -24.75
CA ALA A 74 -20.72 3.29 -24.37
C ALA A 74 -21.60 2.23 -23.69
N ALA A 75 -22.42 2.66 -22.72
CA ALA A 75 -23.42 1.84 -22.04
C ALA A 75 -24.82 2.45 -22.24
N PRO A 76 -25.44 2.27 -23.42
CA PRO A 76 -26.67 2.98 -23.79
C PRO A 76 -27.89 2.57 -22.95
N SER A 77 -27.87 1.38 -22.35
CA SER A 77 -29.03 0.78 -21.69
C SER A 77 -28.84 0.63 -20.18
N GLY A 78 -28.50 1.72 -19.50
CA GLY A 78 -28.23 1.75 -18.05
C GLY A 78 -26.78 1.40 -17.73
N THR A 79 -26.33 1.70 -16.50
CA THR A 79 -24.99 1.35 -16.00
C THR A 79 -24.68 -0.13 -16.21
N LYS A 80 -23.45 -0.45 -16.64
CA LYS A 80 -22.98 -1.82 -16.90
C LYS A 80 -21.60 -2.04 -16.31
N THR A 81 -21.43 -3.19 -15.66
CA THR A 81 -20.14 -3.70 -15.22
C THR A 81 -19.74 -4.88 -16.09
N ASN A 82 -18.50 -4.89 -16.57
CA ASN A 82 -17.92 -5.97 -17.38
C ASN A 82 -16.50 -6.27 -16.92
N ILE A 83 -15.94 -7.38 -17.42
CA ILE A 83 -14.62 -7.86 -17.00
C ILE A 83 -13.63 -7.59 -18.11
N PHE A 84 -12.53 -6.94 -17.76
CA PHE A 84 -11.33 -6.87 -18.58
C PHE A 84 -10.31 -7.88 -18.04
N SER A 85 -9.55 -8.50 -18.93
CA SER A 85 -8.40 -9.30 -18.54
C SER A 85 -7.22 -9.07 -19.49
N ILE A 86 -6.02 -9.18 -18.94
CA ILE A 86 -4.77 -9.18 -19.68
C ILE A 86 -3.85 -10.25 -19.08
N ASP A 87 -3.38 -11.17 -19.93
CA ASP A 87 -2.55 -12.34 -19.55
C ASP A 87 -3.08 -13.14 -18.35
N GLY A 88 -4.41 -13.29 -18.28
CA GLY A 88 -5.10 -14.03 -17.22
C GLY A 88 -5.41 -13.20 -15.97
N ALA A 89 -4.75 -12.06 -15.75
CA ALA A 89 -5.10 -11.12 -14.68
C ALA A 89 -6.41 -10.41 -15.03
N THR A 90 -7.36 -10.32 -14.09
CA THR A 90 -8.72 -9.81 -14.34
C THR A 90 -9.05 -8.58 -13.49
N THR A 91 -9.94 -7.73 -14.02
CA THR A 91 -10.60 -6.66 -13.26
C THR A 91 -11.99 -6.38 -13.78
N GLN A 92 -12.81 -5.77 -12.95
CA GLN A 92 -14.08 -5.23 -13.35
C GLN A 92 -13.92 -3.75 -13.71
N PHE A 93 -14.66 -3.31 -14.71
CA PHE A 93 -14.86 -1.90 -15.00
C PHE A 93 -16.34 -1.62 -15.15
N THR A 94 -16.76 -0.46 -14.67
CA THR A 94 -18.15 -0.01 -14.72
C THR A 94 -18.26 1.24 -15.58
N LEU A 95 -19.18 1.19 -16.55
CA LEU A 95 -19.59 2.30 -17.38
C LEU A 95 -20.95 2.81 -16.90
N ASN A 96 -21.03 4.09 -16.56
CA ASN A 96 -22.31 4.75 -16.29
C ASN A 96 -23.17 4.80 -17.55
N GLN A 97 -24.49 4.87 -17.38
CA GLN A 97 -25.41 5.00 -18.51
C GLN A 97 -25.04 6.20 -19.39
N ASN A 98 -24.59 5.93 -20.60
CA ASN A 98 -24.29 6.93 -21.61
C ASN A 98 -24.34 6.29 -23.01
N SER A 99 -25.06 6.93 -23.93
CA SER A 99 -25.11 6.49 -25.33
C SER A 99 -23.92 6.99 -26.15
N ALA A 100 -23.21 8.02 -25.67
CA ALA A 100 -21.95 8.47 -26.27
C ALA A 100 -20.79 7.61 -25.80
N PHE A 101 -19.84 7.35 -26.70
CA PHE A 101 -18.59 6.69 -26.36
C PHE A 101 -17.74 7.58 -25.46
N VAL A 102 -17.23 7.00 -24.38
CA VAL A 102 -16.34 7.66 -23.43
C VAL A 102 -15.03 6.89 -23.36
N LEU A 103 -13.91 7.62 -23.31
CA LEU A 103 -12.60 7.04 -23.03
C LEU A 103 -12.46 6.87 -21.53
N GLN A 104 -12.45 5.63 -21.06
CA GLN A 104 -12.26 5.30 -19.64
C GLN A 104 -10.96 4.55 -19.45
N LYS A 105 -10.11 5.03 -18.54
CA LYS A 105 -8.95 4.24 -18.07
C LYS A 105 -9.46 3.10 -17.20
N ILE A 106 -9.08 1.87 -17.53
CA ILE A 106 -9.52 0.66 -16.83
C ILE A 106 -8.36 -0.07 -16.13
N VAL A 107 -7.13 0.13 -16.60
CA VAL A 107 -5.92 -0.33 -15.90
C VAL A 107 -4.87 0.77 -15.97
N SER A 108 -4.17 0.99 -14.86
CA SER A 108 -3.11 2.00 -14.75
C SER A 108 -1.75 1.34 -14.55
N VAL A 109 -0.74 1.80 -15.28
CA VAL A 109 0.68 1.41 -15.11
C VAL A 109 0.88 -0.11 -15.09
N GLN A 110 0.19 -0.84 -15.98
CA GLN A 110 0.36 -2.29 -16.13
C GLN A 110 1.70 -2.58 -16.82
N LYS A 111 2.54 -3.38 -16.16
CA LYS A 111 3.76 -3.90 -16.79
C LYS A 111 3.40 -4.99 -17.79
N LEU A 112 3.94 -4.89 -19.00
CA LEU A 112 3.92 -5.94 -20.01
C LEU A 112 5.36 -6.26 -20.39
N LYS A 113 5.74 -7.53 -20.35
CA LYS A 113 7.05 -8.01 -20.80
C LYS A 113 7.10 -8.09 -22.33
N ALA A 114 8.26 -7.96 -22.93
CA ALA A 114 8.43 -8.24 -24.36
C ALA A 114 7.90 -9.64 -24.70
N GLY A 115 6.94 -9.75 -25.62
CA GLY A 115 6.37 -11.03 -25.98
C GLY A 115 4.92 -10.97 -26.45
N GLU A 116 4.31 -12.15 -26.57
CA GLU A 116 2.90 -12.30 -26.90
C GLU A 116 2.04 -12.06 -25.66
N HIS A 117 0.93 -11.37 -25.87
CA HIS A 117 -0.05 -11.05 -24.85
C HIS A 117 -1.45 -11.33 -25.36
N SER A 118 -2.36 -11.52 -24.42
CA SER A 118 -3.79 -11.63 -24.70
C SER A 118 -4.61 -10.66 -23.87
N MET A 119 -5.55 -9.97 -24.51
CA MET A 119 -6.56 -9.15 -23.83
C MET A 119 -7.95 -9.72 -24.10
N ASN A 120 -8.81 -9.70 -23.08
CA ASN A 120 -10.21 -10.07 -23.22
C ASN A 120 -11.13 -9.03 -22.60
N ILE A 121 -12.25 -8.80 -23.27
CA ILE A 121 -13.44 -8.21 -22.65
C ILE A 121 -14.50 -9.31 -22.59
N THR A 122 -14.84 -9.72 -21.37
CA THR A 122 -15.84 -10.76 -21.12
C THR A 122 -17.05 -10.18 -20.40
N LYS A 123 -18.20 -10.80 -20.64
CA LYS A 123 -19.46 -10.40 -20.00
C LYS A 123 -19.37 -10.63 -18.49
N SER A 124 -19.64 -9.57 -17.74
CA SER A 124 -20.29 -9.72 -16.43
C SER A 124 -21.78 -9.42 -16.62
N TRP A 125 -22.14 -8.15 -16.84
CA TRP A 125 -23.51 -7.78 -17.20
C TRP A 125 -23.71 -7.78 -18.71
N GLY A 126 -22.66 -7.52 -19.49
CA GLY A 126 -22.67 -7.46 -20.96
C GLY A 126 -23.16 -6.10 -21.46
N TRP A 127 -23.73 -6.08 -22.67
CA TRP A 127 -24.55 -4.98 -23.21
C TRP A 127 -23.89 -3.59 -23.21
N ILE A 128 -22.60 -3.55 -23.54
CA ILE A 128 -21.88 -2.32 -23.88
C ILE A 128 -21.50 -2.31 -25.36
N ASN A 129 -21.27 -1.12 -25.90
CA ASN A 129 -20.72 -0.91 -27.23
C ASN A 129 -19.26 -0.50 -27.08
N ILE A 130 -18.35 -1.18 -27.77
CA ILE A 130 -16.90 -0.99 -27.64
C ILE A 130 -16.37 -0.54 -29.00
N ASP A 131 -15.73 0.63 -29.03
CA ASP A 131 -15.06 1.19 -30.21
C ASP A 131 -13.64 0.61 -30.29
N PHE A 132 -12.81 0.85 -29.28
CA PHE A 132 -11.45 0.30 -29.22
C PHE A 132 -10.92 0.14 -27.79
N ILE A 133 -9.84 -0.64 -27.66
CA ILE A 133 -8.92 -0.60 -26.51
C ILE A 133 -7.68 0.19 -26.90
N GLN A 134 -7.17 1.01 -25.99
CA GLN A 134 -5.97 1.82 -26.20
C GLN A 134 -4.92 1.49 -25.14
N LEU A 135 -3.70 1.15 -25.58
CA LEU A 135 -2.52 1.01 -24.75
C LEU A 135 -1.65 2.26 -24.89
N GLU A 136 -1.48 3.01 -23.82
CA GLU A 136 -0.63 4.19 -23.76
C GLU A 136 0.60 3.90 -22.91
N LYS A 137 1.80 3.93 -23.50
CA LYS A 137 3.05 3.78 -22.74
C LYS A 137 3.14 4.85 -21.65
N THR A 138 3.57 4.45 -20.45
CA THR A 138 3.73 5.31 -19.28
C THR A 138 5.02 4.93 -18.53
N ASP A 139 5.47 5.80 -17.63
CA ASP A 139 6.67 5.57 -16.82
C ASP A 139 6.30 4.79 -15.53
N ALA A 140 7.18 3.90 -15.07
CA ALA A 140 7.04 3.23 -13.79
C ALA A 140 6.91 4.24 -12.63
N SER A 141 7.57 5.40 -12.72
CA SER A 141 7.52 6.46 -11.72
C SER A 141 6.13 7.08 -11.61
N ALA A 142 5.29 6.99 -12.65
CA ALA A 142 3.91 7.46 -12.59
C ALA A 142 3.02 6.61 -11.68
N LYS A 143 3.51 5.45 -11.22
CA LYS A 143 2.79 4.56 -10.31
C LYS A 143 2.57 5.23 -8.94
N PHE A 144 3.49 6.04 -8.46
CA PHE A 144 3.47 6.53 -7.07
C PHE A 144 3.70 8.03 -6.97
N ASN A 145 2.80 8.72 -6.27
CA ASN A 145 2.92 10.12 -5.83
C ASN A 145 2.62 10.22 -4.33
N ILE A 146 3.22 9.31 -3.56
CA ILE A 146 2.85 9.06 -2.17
C ILE A 146 3.20 10.28 -1.31
N GLY A 147 2.23 10.74 -0.53
CA GLY A 147 2.44 11.78 0.48
C GLY A 147 3.48 11.33 1.50
N LYS A 148 4.44 12.21 1.84
CA LYS A 148 5.51 11.90 2.81
C LYS A 148 5.15 12.28 4.25
N THR A 149 4.00 12.89 4.45
CA THR A 149 3.56 13.44 5.73
C THR A 149 2.25 12.81 6.14
N LEU A 150 2.16 12.44 7.42
CA LEU A 150 0.92 11.99 8.03
C LEU A 150 -0.13 13.12 8.03
N VAL A 151 -1.40 12.75 7.94
CA VAL A 151 -2.54 13.68 8.03
C VAL A 151 -2.68 14.27 9.44
N THR A 152 -2.27 13.50 10.45
CA THR A 152 -2.29 13.93 11.85
C THR A 152 -1.22 15.01 12.06
N PRO A 153 -1.59 16.24 12.48
CA PRO A 153 -0.61 17.31 12.68
C PRO A 153 0.24 17.04 13.92
N ASN A 154 1.57 17.23 13.81
CA ASN A 154 2.54 16.97 14.88
C ASN A 154 2.44 15.53 15.41
N PRO A 155 2.59 14.50 14.56
CA PRO A 155 2.58 13.11 15.00
C PRO A 155 3.73 12.88 16.00
N THR A 156 3.61 11.86 16.86
CA THR A 156 4.76 11.47 17.69
C THR A 156 5.93 11.04 16.81
N ASP A 157 7.16 11.21 17.29
CA ASP A 157 8.37 10.82 16.55
C ASP A 157 8.33 9.35 16.10
N HIS A 158 7.83 8.46 16.96
CA HIS A 158 7.70 7.04 16.65
C HIS A 158 6.66 6.75 15.56
N THR A 159 5.57 7.51 15.52
CA THR A 159 4.55 7.38 14.47
C THR A 159 5.05 7.93 13.14
N ALA A 160 5.78 9.05 13.14
CA ALA A 160 6.47 9.54 11.95
C ALA A 160 7.49 8.52 11.42
N LYS A 161 8.27 7.89 12.30
CA LYS A 161 9.24 6.83 11.96
C LYS A 161 8.58 5.57 11.42
N LEU A 162 7.47 5.14 12.02
CA LEU A 162 6.67 4.02 11.48
C LEU A 162 6.21 4.35 10.05
N TYR A 163 5.63 5.53 9.83
CA TYR A 163 5.19 5.92 8.48
C TYR A 163 6.35 6.00 7.48
N GLN A 164 7.50 6.54 7.91
CA GLN A 164 8.71 6.59 7.09
C GLN A 164 9.22 5.19 6.75
N PHE A 165 9.19 4.24 7.69
CA PHE A 165 9.55 2.85 7.44
C PHE A 165 8.62 2.20 6.41
N LEU A 166 7.31 2.42 6.52
CA LEU A 166 6.34 1.93 5.52
C LEU A 166 6.63 2.54 4.14
N TYR A 167 6.86 3.86 4.10
CA TYR A 167 7.18 4.59 2.88
C TYR A 167 8.45 4.08 2.20
N ASP A 168 9.53 3.89 2.97
CA ASP A 168 10.85 3.48 2.43
C ASP A 168 10.85 2.05 1.88
N ASN A 169 9.93 1.21 2.36
CA ASN A 169 9.73 -0.17 1.91
C ASN A 169 8.64 -0.32 0.84
N TYR A 170 7.79 0.68 0.63
CA TYR A 170 6.67 0.60 -0.31
C TYR A 170 7.15 0.36 -1.74
N GLY A 171 6.68 -0.73 -2.36
CA GLY A 171 7.13 -1.18 -3.69
C GLY A 171 8.50 -1.84 -3.74
N ARG A 172 9.14 -2.06 -2.58
CA ARG A 172 10.45 -2.75 -2.47
C ARG A 172 10.38 -4.03 -1.65
N LYS A 173 9.54 -4.02 -0.62
CA LYS A 173 9.28 -5.13 0.30
C LYS A 173 7.81 -5.15 0.66
N ILE A 174 7.34 -6.29 1.13
CA ILE A 174 6.03 -6.44 1.74
C ILE A 174 6.20 -6.84 3.21
N ILE A 175 5.45 -6.20 4.10
CA ILE A 175 5.51 -6.49 5.54
C ILE A 175 4.52 -7.62 5.84
N SER A 176 5.01 -8.68 6.50
CA SER A 176 4.15 -9.79 6.92
C SER A 176 3.28 -9.41 8.12
N GLY A 177 2.03 -9.85 8.10
CA GLY A 177 1.08 -9.63 9.20
C GLY A 177 0.21 -10.85 9.47
N ALA A 178 -0.40 -10.89 10.65
CA ALA A 178 -1.47 -11.82 10.99
C ALA A 178 -2.43 -11.19 12.01
N MET A 179 -3.73 -11.34 11.81
CA MET A 179 -4.74 -10.95 12.80
C MET A 179 -4.76 -11.95 13.95
N THR A 180 -4.99 -11.47 15.16
CA THR A 180 -5.22 -12.32 16.33
C THR A 180 -6.67 -12.30 16.81
N LEU A 181 -7.16 -13.41 17.37
CA LEU A 181 -8.42 -13.44 18.10
C LEU A 181 -8.18 -13.37 19.61
N ASN A 182 -7.18 -14.11 20.09
CA ASN A 182 -6.75 -14.10 21.47
C ASN A 182 -5.34 -13.51 21.55
N SER A 183 -4.83 -13.26 22.76
CA SER A 183 -3.47 -12.72 22.91
C SER A 183 -2.44 -13.63 22.24
N MET A 184 -1.81 -13.12 21.18
CA MET A 184 -0.68 -13.70 20.45
C MET A 184 -0.92 -15.08 19.81
N ASP A 185 -2.16 -15.54 19.61
CA ASP A 185 -2.41 -16.93 19.20
C ASP A 185 -1.91 -17.28 17.79
N GLU A 186 -2.22 -16.46 16.78
CA GLU A 186 -1.67 -16.65 15.42
C GLU A 186 -0.15 -16.45 15.37
N VAL A 187 0.38 -15.47 16.10
CA VAL A 187 1.82 -15.21 16.18
C VAL A 187 2.56 -16.44 16.71
N ASN A 188 2.09 -17.00 17.84
CA ASN A 188 2.69 -18.16 18.47
C ASN A 188 2.59 -19.40 17.56
N TRP A 189 1.46 -19.58 16.88
CA TRP A 189 1.29 -20.67 15.93
C TRP A 189 2.27 -20.56 14.76
N LEU A 190 2.42 -19.35 14.17
CA LEU A 190 3.36 -19.10 13.09
C LEU A 190 4.80 -19.36 13.55
N LYS A 191 5.20 -18.87 14.72
CA LYS A 191 6.52 -19.11 15.28
C LYS A 191 6.82 -20.61 15.45
N ALA A 192 5.85 -21.37 15.97
CA ALA A 192 6.00 -22.81 16.18
C ALA A 192 6.13 -23.61 14.87
N ASN A 193 5.46 -23.18 13.79
CA ASN A 193 5.39 -23.95 12.54
C ASN A 193 6.35 -23.47 11.44
N THR A 194 6.82 -22.23 11.51
CA THR A 194 7.72 -21.61 10.52
C THR A 194 9.08 -21.20 11.11
N GLY A 195 9.19 -21.11 12.44
CA GLY A 195 10.39 -20.58 13.10
C GLY A 195 10.46 -19.04 13.14
N LYS A 196 9.53 -18.31 12.50
CA LYS A 196 9.50 -16.85 12.44
C LYS A 196 8.14 -16.27 12.88
N GLU A 197 8.14 -15.00 13.28
CA GLU A 197 6.95 -14.24 13.64
C GLU A 197 6.65 -13.20 12.56
N PRO A 198 5.36 -12.85 12.31
CA PRO A 198 5.03 -11.79 11.36
C PRO A 198 5.51 -10.43 11.88
N ALA A 199 5.91 -9.52 11.00
CA ALA A 199 6.34 -8.18 11.40
C ALA A 199 5.21 -7.33 12.00
N LEU A 200 3.97 -7.58 11.60
CA LEU A 200 2.76 -6.87 12.02
C LEU A 200 1.80 -7.81 12.78
N ILE A 201 1.19 -7.29 13.85
CA ILE A 201 0.11 -7.96 14.60
C ILE A 201 -1.21 -7.19 14.44
N GLY A 202 -2.27 -7.90 14.04
CA GLY A 202 -3.63 -7.37 14.03
C GLY A 202 -4.35 -7.59 15.36
N LEU A 203 -4.95 -6.53 15.88
CA LEU A 203 -5.64 -6.46 17.17
C LEU A 203 -7.01 -5.78 17.01
N ASP A 204 -7.95 -6.06 17.92
CA ASP A 204 -9.31 -5.53 17.86
C ASP A 204 -9.78 -4.96 19.20
N PHE A 205 -10.47 -3.82 19.15
CA PHE A 205 -11.18 -3.25 20.30
C PHE A 205 -12.63 -3.73 20.45
N MET A 206 -13.06 -4.75 19.69
CA MET A 206 -14.43 -5.28 19.63
C MET A 206 -15.11 -5.49 20.99
N HIS A 207 -14.36 -5.88 22.02
CA HIS A 207 -14.88 -6.17 23.36
C HIS A 207 -14.62 -5.06 24.37
N CYS A 208 -13.88 -4.01 24.00
CA CYS A 208 -13.55 -2.90 24.89
C CYS A 208 -14.76 -2.00 25.16
N GLY A 209 -14.85 -1.48 26.39
CA GLY A 209 -15.90 -0.50 26.76
C GLY A 209 -17.31 -1.10 26.90
N ARG A 210 -17.41 -2.43 26.95
CA ARG A 210 -18.69 -3.16 27.11
C ARG A 210 -19.01 -3.55 28.55
N GLY A 211 -18.02 -3.54 29.45
CA GLY A 211 -18.22 -3.91 30.87
C GLY A 211 -18.37 -5.42 31.10
N TYR A 212 -17.90 -6.24 30.17
CA TYR A 212 -17.91 -7.69 30.34
C TYR A 212 -16.98 -8.13 31.48
N SER A 213 -17.45 -9.04 32.34
CA SER A 213 -16.64 -9.61 33.41
C SER A 213 -15.56 -10.58 32.94
N TRP A 214 -15.73 -11.15 31.74
CA TRP A 214 -14.82 -12.14 31.14
C TRP A 214 -13.74 -11.52 30.27
N TYR A 215 -13.83 -10.22 29.94
CA TYR A 215 -12.88 -9.55 29.05
C TYR A 215 -12.13 -8.44 29.78
N ASN A 216 -10.81 -8.43 29.60
CA ASN A 216 -9.97 -7.35 30.09
C ASN A 216 -9.69 -6.36 28.96
N ASN A 217 -10.19 -5.13 29.10
CA ASN A 217 -10.03 -4.06 28.09
C ASN A 217 -8.57 -3.63 27.89
N ASP A 218 -7.67 -3.95 28.82
CA ASP A 218 -6.24 -3.66 28.69
C ASP A 218 -5.46 -4.75 27.95
N THR A 219 -6.05 -5.92 27.67
CA THR A 219 -5.39 -7.01 26.93
C THR A 219 -4.81 -6.54 25.59
N PRO A 220 -5.60 -5.96 24.66
CA PRO A 220 -5.05 -5.58 23.36
C PRO A 220 -4.05 -4.42 23.47
N VAL A 221 -4.18 -3.54 24.47
CA VAL A 221 -3.19 -2.49 24.76
C VAL A 221 -1.85 -3.10 25.19
N ASN A 222 -1.89 -4.12 26.05
CA ASN A 222 -0.69 -4.81 26.50
C ASN A 222 -0.04 -5.62 25.39
N ASP A 223 -0.85 -6.27 24.53
CA ASP A 223 -0.35 -7.00 23.38
C ASP A 223 0.36 -6.07 22.39
N ALA A 224 -0.21 -4.91 22.10
CA ALA A 224 0.42 -3.90 21.25
C ALA A 224 1.75 -3.39 21.82
N LYS A 225 1.81 -3.10 23.13
CA LYS A 225 3.05 -2.71 23.83
C LYS A 225 4.10 -3.81 23.76
N SER A 226 3.69 -5.05 24.01
CA SER A 226 4.56 -6.22 23.96
C SER A 226 5.13 -6.42 22.56
N TYR A 227 4.30 -6.33 21.53
CA TYR A 227 4.74 -6.51 20.15
C TYR A 227 5.68 -5.39 19.70
N TYR A 228 5.33 -4.14 19.99
CA TYR A 228 6.17 -2.99 19.68
C TYR A 228 7.51 -3.01 20.42
N SER A 229 7.57 -3.58 21.63
CA SER A 229 8.84 -3.74 22.36
C SER A 229 9.85 -4.64 21.64
N LYS A 230 9.38 -5.51 20.74
CA LYS A 230 10.16 -6.37 19.84
C LYS A 230 10.32 -5.76 18.44
N ASN A 231 10.06 -4.46 18.28
CA ASN A 231 10.03 -3.73 17.00
C ASN A 231 8.90 -4.14 16.03
N GLY A 232 7.92 -4.91 16.48
CA GLY A 232 6.76 -5.27 15.66
C GLY A 232 5.76 -4.11 15.52
N ILE A 233 4.92 -4.18 14.49
CA ILE A 233 3.94 -3.13 14.17
C ILE A 233 2.55 -3.57 14.69
N PRO A 234 1.98 -2.88 15.69
CA PRO A 234 0.58 -3.10 16.06
C PRO A 234 -0.38 -2.39 15.09
N ALA A 235 -1.33 -3.16 14.54
CA ALA A 235 -2.44 -2.67 13.73
C ALA A 235 -3.77 -2.96 14.44
N PHE A 236 -4.63 -1.96 14.56
CA PHE A 236 -5.91 -2.07 15.22
C PHE A 236 -7.06 -1.85 14.25
N CYS A 237 -8.02 -2.75 14.26
CA CYS A 237 -9.38 -2.48 13.79
C CYS A 237 -10.34 -2.37 14.98
N TRP A 238 -11.61 -2.11 14.68
CA TRP A 238 -12.66 -2.08 15.70
C TRP A 238 -13.97 -2.60 15.14
N HIS A 239 -14.32 -3.85 15.47
CA HIS A 239 -15.69 -4.34 15.27
C HIS A 239 -16.62 -3.68 16.28
N TRP A 240 -17.08 -2.47 15.94
CA TRP A 240 -17.81 -1.60 16.84
C TRP A 240 -19.22 -2.15 17.09
N ARG A 241 -19.42 -2.81 18.23
CA ARG A 241 -20.75 -3.29 18.66
C ARG A 241 -21.70 -2.12 18.88
N ASP A 242 -22.99 -2.36 18.63
CA ASP A 242 -24.10 -1.41 18.74
C ASP A 242 -23.89 -0.41 19.91
N PRO A 243 -23.65 0.88 19.59
CA PRO A 243 -23.36 1.89 20.58
C PRO A 243 -24.48 2.06 21.61
N SER A 244 -25.74 1.85 21.22
CA SER A 244 -26.90 1.99 22.10
C SER A 244 -26.98 0.92 23.20
N ARG A 245 -26.13 -0.10 23.14
CA ARG A 245 -26.12 -1.27 24.05
C ARG A 245 -27.40 -2.12 24.00
N LYS A 246 -28.27 -1.91 23.02
CA LYS A 246 -29.48 -2.74 22.82
C LYS A 246 -29.13 -4.14 22.33
N THR A 247 -28.04 -4.27 21.60
CA THR A 247 -27.49 -5.54 21.13
C THR A 247 -25.98 -5.57 21.34
N GLU A 248 -25.41 -6.76 21.21
CA GLU A 248 -23.95 -6.93 21.12
C GLU A 248 -23.49 -7.02 19.66
N ALA A 249 -24.37 -6.79 18.69
CA ALA A 249 -24.05 -6.96 17.27
C ALA A 249 -23.33 -5.74 16.69
N PHE A 250 -22.50 -5.96 15.68
CA PHE A 250 -21.98 -4.92 14.80
C PHE A 250 -22.56 -5.03 13.37
N TYR A 251 -23.17 -6.17 13.04
CA TYR A 251 -23.82 -6.38 11.75
C TYR A 251 -25.15 -5.63 11.64
N THR A 252 -25.36 -4.94 10.53
CA THR A 252 -26.58 -4.20 10.18
C THR A 252 -27.84 -5.05 10.34
N LYS A 253 -27.79 -6.33 9.97
CA LYS A 253 -28.94 -7.26 10.08
C LYS A 253 -29.34 -7.61 11.52
N GLU A 254 -28.49 -7.32 12.51
CA GLU A 254 -28.63 -7.74 13.90
C GLU A 254 -28.73 -6.55 14.88
N THR A 255 -28.70 -5.31 14.39
CA THR A 255 -28.91 -4.10 15.20
C THR A 255 -29.87 -3.14 14.51
N SER A 256 -30.63 -2.38 15.31
CA SER A 256 -31.45 -1.26 14.84
C SER A 256 -30.75 0.10 14.99
N PHE A 257 -29.44 0.13 15.25
CA PHE A 257 -28.70 1.37 15.43
C PHE A 257 -28.69 2.21 14.14
N ASP A 258 -29.09 3.49 14.22
CA ASP A 258 -29.32 4.33 13.05
C ASP A 258 -28.25 5.43 12.91
N ILE A 259 -27.22 5.16 12.09
CA ILE A 259 -26.16 6.13 11.81
C ILE A 259 -26.64 7.38 11.04
N SER A 260 -27.87 7.42 10.50
CA SER A 260 -28.39 8.65 9.88
C SER A 260 -28.52 9.81 10.88
N LYS A 261 -28.55 9.51 12.18
CA LYS A 261 -28.60 10.48 13.28
C LYS A 261 -27.27 11.17 13.58
N ILE A 262 -26.18 10.85 12.87
CA ILE A 262 -24.84 11.41 13.09
C ILE A 262 -24.75 12.94 13.03
N SER A 263 -25.70 13.61 12.38
CA SER A 263 -25.73 15.08 12.28
C SER A 263 -26.57 15.76 13.38
N ASP A 264 -27.22 14.99 14.25
CA ASP A 264 -27.99 15.51 15.37
C ASP A 264 -27.25 15.23 16.68
N SER A 265 -26.51 16.23 17.17
CA SER A 265 -25.73 16.12 18.41
C SER A 265 -26.59 15.93 19.65
N THR A 266 -27.91 16.16 19.58
CA THR A 266 -28.83 15.93 20.69
C THR A 266 -29.42 14.52 20.71
N SER A 267 -29.25 13.76 19.62
CA SER A 267 -29.74 12.38 19.52
C SER A 267 -29.02 11.43 20.46
N THR A 268 -29.74 10.39 20.90
CA THR A 268 -29.18 9.33 21.75
C THR A 268 -28.07 8.54 21.04
N GLU A 269 -28.19 8.38 19.72
CA GLU A 269 -27.25 7.69 18.85
C GLU A 269 -25.93 8.44 18.79
N TYR A 270 -25.97 9.76 18.58
CA TYR A 270 -24.77 10.60 18.57
C TYR A 270 -24.05 10.56 19.92
N GLN A 271 -24.79 10.68 21.03
CA GLN A 271 -24.20 10.64 22.37
C GLN A 271 -23.58 9.26 22.69
N ALA A 272 -24.20 8.17 22.24
CA ALA A 272 -23.64 6.83 22.37
C ALA A 272 -22.36 6.65 21.54
N ILE A 273 -22.35 7.18 20.30
CA ILE A 273 -21.18 7.22 19.42
C ILE A 273 -20.00 7.93 20.09
N ILE A 274 -20.24 9.14 20.61
CA ILE A 274 -19.19 9.94 21.29
C ILE A 274 -18.65 9.21 22.51
N LYS A 275 -19.53 8.63 23.34
CA LYS A 275 -19.12 7.89 24.54
C LYS A 275 -18.16 6.74 24.21
N ASP A 276 -18.46 6.00 23.14
CA ASP A 276 -17.61 4.88 22.72
C ASP A 276 -16.29 5.36 22.12
N ILE A 277 -16.31 6.39 21.26
CA ILE A 277 -15.08 7.01 20.72
C ILE A 277 -14.20 7.52 21.87
N ASP A 278 -14.77 8.19 22.87
CA ASP A 278 -14.04 8.70 24.02
C ASP A 278 -13.41 7.56 24.85
N TYR A 279 -14.12 6.43 25.01
CA TYR A 279 -13.59 5.26 25.70
C TYR A 279 -12.39 4.64 24.97
N ILE A 280 -12.52 4.42 23.66
CA ILE A 280 -11.43 3.88 22.83
C ILE A 280 -10.25 4.85 22.77
N SER A 281 -10.52 6.16 22.69
CA SER A 281 -9.48 7.20 22.74
C SER A 281 -8.64 7.10 24.02
N GLY A 282 -9.28 6.80 25.16
CA GLY A 282 -8.58 6.54 26.42
C GLY A 282 -7.62 5.35 26.35
N LEU A 283 -7.97 4.28 25.65
CA LEU A 283 -7.09 3.12 25.43
C LEU A 283 -5.94 3.46 24.48
N LEU A 284 -6.22 4.18 23.40
CA LEU A 284 -5.20 4.66 22.46
C LEU A 284 -4.23 5.65 23.14
N LEU A 285 -4.70 6.46 24.08
CA LEU A 285 -3.83 7.35 24.89
C LEU A 285 -2.87 6.56 25.78
N LYS A 286 -3.26 5.38 26.29
CA LYS A 286 -2.33 4.49 27.02
C LYS A 286 -1.19 3.98 26.13
N LEU A 287 -1.41 3.88 24.83
CA LEU A 287 -0.42 3.50 23.83
C LEU A 287 0.45 4.70 23.47
N GLN A 288 -0.14 5.87 23.25
CA GLN A 288 0.59 7.12 23.03
C GLN A 288 1.53 7.45 24.19
N ASN A 289 1.06 7.34 25.44
CA ASN A 289 1.87 7.61 26.63
C ASN A 289 3.01 6.61 26.82
N ALA A 290 3.02 5.51 26.06
CA ALA A 290 4.10 4.53 26.00
C ALA A 290 4.89 4.61 24.67
N ASP A 291 4.71 5.71 23.91
CA ASP A 291 5.31 5.97 22.61
C ASP A 291 5.10 4.83 21.59
N VAL A 292 3.93 4.17 21.65
CA VAL A 292 3.58 3.09 20.72
C VAL A 292 2.80 3.68 19.54
N PRO A 293 3.35 3.64 18.31
CA PRO A 293 2.64 4.03 17.09
C PRO A 293 1.68 2.93 16.65
N ILE A 294 0.51 3.31 16.11
CA ILE A 294 -0.57 2.38 15.76
C ILE A 294 -1.02 2.59 14.31
N LEU A 295 -1.15 1.50 13.54
CA LEU A 295 -1.98 1.52 12.34
C LEU A 295 -3.45 1.43 12.76
N TRP A 296 -4.20 2.52 12.63
CA TRP A 296 -5.58 2.62 13.09
C TRP A 296 -6.55 2.52 11.91
N ARG A 297 -7.30 1.41 11.85
CA ARG A 297 -8.24 1.08 10.76
C ARG A 297 -9.68 0.99 11.26
N PRO A 298 -10.31 2.11 11.62
CA PRO A 298 -11.70 2.12 12.07
C PRO A 298 -12.68 2.05 10.90
N LEU A 299 -13.93 1.69 11.19
CA LEU A 299 -15.06 1.73 10.25
C LEU A 299 -14.76 0.97 8.94
N HIS A 300 -14.06 -0.16 9.04
CA HIS A 300 -13.64 -0.96 7.91
C HIS A 300 -14.82 -1.54 7.13
N GLU A 301 -14.58 -1.86 5.85
CA GLU A 301 -15.56 -2.45 4.93
C GLU A 301 -16.90 -1.67 4.81
N ALA A 302 -16.88 -0.35 5.05
CA ALA A 302 -18.08 0.46 5.14
C ALA A 302 -18.99 0.38 3.91
N SER A 303 -18.42 0.37 2.71
CA SER A 303 -19.16 0.34 1.45
C SER A 303 -19.90 -0.98 1.19
N GLY A 304 -19.56 -2.05 1.92
CA GLY A 304 -20.30 -3.30 1.92
C GLY A 304 -21.67 -3.22 2.60
N GLY A 305 -21.88 -2.26 3.50
CA GLY A 305 -23.15 -2.01 4.18
C GLY A 305 -23.58 -3.07 5.21
N TRP A 306 -22.82 -4.16 5.38
CA TRP A 306 -23.11 -5.23 6.34
C TRP A 306 -22.81 -4.84 7.78
N PHE A 307 -22.01 -3.79 8.02
CA PHE A 307 -21.82 -3.20 9.34
C PHE A 307 -22.63 -1.92 9.51
N TRP A 308 -23.08 -1.63 10.74
CA TRP A 308 -24.03 -0.54 10.99
C TRP A 308 -23.51 0.84 10.55
N TRP A 309 -22.18 1.05 10.57
CA TRP A 309 -21.56 2.31 10.12
C TRP A 309 -21.67 2.52 8.61
N GLY A 310 -21.89 1.46 7.83
CA GLY A 310 -22.16 1.50 6.39
C GLY A 310 -23.65 1.44 6.03
N ALA A 311 -24.55 1.21 6.98
CA ALA A 311 -25.94 0.84 6.70
C ALA A 311 -26.80 1.93 6.02
N LYS A 312 -26.39 3.20 6.10
CA LYS A 312 -27.15 4.35 5.57
C LYS A 312 -26.42 5.10 4.46
N GLY A 313 -25.52 4.40 3.75
CA GLY A 313 -24.79 4.94 2.61
C GLY A 313 -23.56 5.78 2.99
N ALA A 314 -22.90 6.31 1.97
CA ALA A 314 -21.59 6.95 2.07
C ALA A 314 -21.57 8.21 2.97
N GLU A 315 -22.58 9.08 2.88
CA GLU A 315 -22.54 10.38 3.57
C GLU A 315 -22.55 10.26 5.10
N PRO A 316 -23.43 9.47 5.76
CA PRO A 316 -23.35 9.26 7.20
C PRO A 316 -22.03 8.63 7.64
N CYS A 317 -21.48 7.68 6.86
CA CYS A 317 -20.21 7.04 7.16
C CYS A 317 -19.03 8.03 7.12
N LYS A 318 -18.94 8.86 6.07
CA LYS A 318 -17.90 9.91 5.97
C LYS A 318 -17.99 10.91 7.12
N LYS A 319 -19.21 11.31 7.51
CA LYS A 319 -19.42 12.19 8.68
C LYS A 319 -18.94 11.52 9.97
N LEU A 320 -19.21 10.23 10.16
CA LEU A 320 -18.73 9.48 11.32
C LEU A 320 -17.20 9.36 11.34
N TYR A 321 -16.56 9.07 10.20
CA TYR A 321 -15.11 8.98 10.09
C TYR A 321 -14.45 10.31 10.46
N ARG A 322 -14.95 11.42 9.91
CA ARG A 322 -14.43 12.76 10.21
C ARG A 322 -14.71 13.19 11.65
N LEU A 323 -15.86 12.83 12.21
CA LEU A 323 -16.15 13.03 13.63
C LEU A 323 -15.17 12.26 14.51
N MET A 324 -14.90 10.99 14.19
CA MET A 324 -13.92 10.17 14.92
C MET A 324 -12.53 10.77 14.83
N TYR A 325 -12.10 11.19 13.64
CA TYR A 325 -10.84 11.88 13.42
C TYR A 325 -10.71 13.13 14.28
N ASP A 326 -11.69 14.04 14.21
CA ASP A 326 -11.69 15.28 14.99
C ASP A 326 -11.71 15.00 16.50
N ARG A 327 -12.55 14.07 16.95
CA ARG A 327 -12.65 13.71 18.37
C ARG A 327 -11.36 13.08 18.88
N MET A 328 -10.75 12.15 18.14
CA MET A 328 -9.52 11.48 18.55
C MET A 328 -8.29 12.41 18.46
N VAL A 329 -8.13 13.11 17.35
CA VAL A 329 -6.96 13.96 17.08
C VAL A 329 -7.11 15.31 17.78
N ASN A 330 -8.16 16.06 17.52
CA ASN A 330 -8.26 17.45 18.01
C ASN A 330 -8.72 17.52 19.46
N TYR A 331 -9.70 16.71 19.87
CA TYR A 331 -10.22 16.74 21.23
C TYR A 331 -9.39 15.91 22.22
N HIS A 332 -9.06 14.65 21.90
CA HIS A 332 -8.26 13.78 22.79
C HIS A 332 -6.74 13.92 22.63
N GLY A 333 -6.25 14.63 21.61
CA GLY A 333 -4.82 14.87 21.43
C GLY A 333 -4.05 13.62 20.98
N LEU A 334 -4.69 12.67 20.30
CA LEU A 334 -4.01 11.50 19.74
C LEU A 334 -3.14 11.92 18.53
N ARG A 335 -1.87 11.56 18.61
CA ARG A 335 -0.76 11.84 17.68
C ARG A 335 0.02 10.58 17.31
N ASN A 336 -0.36 9.43 17.87
CA ASN A 336 0.30 8.16 17.65
C ASN A 336 -0.37 7.28 16.57
N LEU A 337 -1.36 7.80 15.84
CA LEU A 337 -2.18 7.04 14.89
C LEU A 337 -1.77 7.30 13.43
N VAL A 338 -1.66 6.22 12.64
CA VAL A 338 -1.63 6.24 11.18
C VAL A 338 -3.00 5.75 10.68
N TRP A 339 -3.76 6.61 10.02
CA TRP A 339 -5.16 6.36 9.66
C TRP A 339 -5.29 5.53 8.39
N VAL A 340 -5.93 4.36 8.50
CA VAL A 340 -6.15 3.43 7.39
C VAL A 340 -7.63 3.43 7.02
N TRP A 341 -7.96 3.77 5.77
CA TRP A 341 -9.31 3.67 5.21
C TRP A 341 -9.45 2.40 4.37
N THR A 342 -10.48 1.58 4.63
CA THR A 342 -10.70 0.35 3.86
C THR A 342 -11.62 0.60 2.67
N SER A 343 -11.15 0.32 1.45
CA SER A 343 -11.94 0.35 0.22
C SER A 343 -12.34 -1.05 -0.23
N GLN A 344 -13.58 -1.18 -0.71
CA GLN A 344 -14.12 -2.40 -1.33
C GLN A 344 -14.11 -2.37 -2.86
N LEU A 345 -13.34 -1.45 -3.47
CA LEU A 345 -13.37 -1.11 -4.91
C LEU A 345 -14.67 -0.41 -5.34
N ASP A 346 -14.55 0.44 -6.36
CA ASP A 346 -15.68 1.18 -6.97
C ASP A 346 -16.50 2.01 -5.95
N ASP A 347 -15.85 2.42 -4.86
CA ASP A 347 -16.48 3.07 -3.70
C ASP A 347 -15.86 4.44 -3.40
N LYS A 348 -15.31 5.12 -4.41
CA LYS A 348 -14.67 6.44 -4.28
C LYS A 348 -15.59 7.49 -3.61
N ASN A 349 -16.91 7.36 -3.75
CA ASN A 349 -17.88 8.24 -3.07
C ASN A 349 -17.93 8.06 -1.53
N TRP A 350 -17.42 6.94 -1.00
CA TRP A 350 -17.28 6.65 0.43
C TRP A 350 -15.99 7.20 1.04
N TYR A 351 -15.02 7.62 0.23
CA TYR A 351 -13.73 8.09 0.72
C TYR A 351 -13.87 9.36 1.60
N PRO A 352 -13.37 9.35 2.86
CA PRO A 352 -13.52 10.48 3.79
C PRO A 352 -12.71 11.73 3.42
N GLY A 353 -11.65 11.59 2.62
CA GLY A 353 -10.80 12.69 2.14
C GLY A 353 -9.30 12.48 2.41
N ASP A 354 -8.47 13.10 1.58
CA ASP A 354 -7.00 13.03 1.67
C ASP A 354 -6.43 13.63 2.96
N ASP A 355 -7.21 14.49 3.64
CA ASP A 355 -6.85 15.23 4.85
C ASP A 355 -7.09 14.46 6.15
N VAL A 356 -7.68 13.26 6.08
CA VAL A 356 -7.98 12.42 7.26
C VAL A 356 -7.58 10.95 7.08
N VAL A 357 -6.96 10.59 5.96
CA VAL A 357 -6.52 9.21 5.65
C VAL A 357 -5.03 9.19 5.27
N ASP A 358 -4.26 8.29 5.87
CA ASP A 358 -2.83 8.09 5.56
C ASP A 358 -2.59 6.96 4.55
N ILE A 359 -3.32 5.84 4.71
CA ILE A 359 -3.14 4.58 3.97
C ILE A 359 -4.50 4.04 3.51
N ILE A 360 -4.53 3.40 2.35
CA ILE A 360 -5.70 2.68 1.84
C ILE A 360 -5.54 1.19 2.11
N GLY A 361 -6.49 0.61 2.84
CA GLY A 361 -6.63 -0.82 3.04
C GLY A 361 -7.59 -1.44 2.03
N ARG A 362 -7.35 -2.72 1.72
CA ARG A 362 -8.27 -3.60 1.01
C ARG A 362 -8.43 -4.89 1.81
N ASP A 363 -9.68 -5.25 2.08
CA ASP A 363 -10.02 -6.53 2.70
C ASP A 363 -10.44 -7.50 1.59
N LEU A 364 -9.69 -8.59 1.42
CA LEU A 364 -9.79 -9.46 0.24
C LEU A 364 -9.84 -10.95 0.60
N TYR A 365 -11.01 -11.55 0.37
CA TYR A 365 -11.26 -12.97 0.65
C TYR A 365 -11.53 -13.75 -0.64
N LYS A 366 -10.47 -14.33 -1.22
CA LYS A 366 -10.51 -15.24 -2.38
C LYS A 366 -9.82 -16.57 -2.02
N ASP A 367 -10.57 -17.48 -1.43
CA ASP A 367 -10.06 -18.76 -0.90
C ASP A 367 -9.21 -19.53 -1.94
N GLY A 368 -7.95 -19.77 -1.61
CA GLY A 368 -6.99 -20.52 -2.42
C GLY A 368 -6.38 -19.73 -3.59
N ASP A 369 -6.76 -18.48 -3.81
CA ASP A 369 -6.19 -17.61 -4.83
C ASP A 369 -4.95 -16.89 -4.28
N HIS A 370 -3.77 -17.31 -4.73
CA HIS A 370 -2.48 -16.72 -4.37
C HIS A 370 -1.87 -15.87 -5.50
N THR A 371 -2.68 -15.41 -6.47
CA THR A 371 -2.21 -14.44 -7.46
C THR A 371 -1.83 -13.12 -6.79
N SER A 372 -1.05 -12.27 -7.48
CA SER A 372 -0.56 -10.98 -6.96
C SER A 372 -1.65 -9.97 -6.63
N GLN A 373 -2.87 -10.20 -7.16
CA GLN A 373 -3.99 -9.25 -7.13
C GLN A 373 -3.61 -7.89 -7.75
N ILE A 374 -2.67 -7.87 -8.69
CA ILE A 374 -2.10 -6.65 -9.28
C ILE A 374 -3.16 -5.71 -9.87
N ILE A 375 -4.24 -6.24 -10.46
CA ILE A 375 -5.24 -5.34 -11.05
C ILE A 375 -6.10 -4.67 -9.98
N GLU A 376 -6.40 -5.32 -8.86
CA GLU A 376 -7.04 -4.65 -7.71
C GLU A 376 -6.10 -3.59 -7.12
N PHE A 377 -4.81 -3.90 -6.99
CA PHE A 377 -3.80 -2.93 -6.57
C PHE A 377 -3.77 -1.70 -7.50
N ASN A 378 -3.64 -1.92 -8.82
CA ASN A 378 -3.56 -0.85 -9.82
C ASN A 378 -4.84 -0.01 -9.84
N LYS A 379 -6.00 -0.64 -9.65
CA LYS A 379 -7.29 0.05 -9.54
C LYS A 379 -7.34 0.98 -8.34
N LEU A 380 -7.00 0.48 -7.14
CA LEU A 380 -6.93 1.30 -5.93
C LEU A 380 -5.93 2.44 -6.11
N ASN A 381 -4.75 2.13 -6.64
CA ASN A 381 -3.70 3.11 -6.88
C ASN A 381 -4.19 4.23 -7.81
N ASN A 382 -4.95 3.89 -8.84
CA ASN A 382 -5.58 4.88 -9.70
C ASN A 382 -6.71 5.67 -9.02
N ASP A 383 -7.60 4.99 -8.29
CA ASP A 383 -8.75 5.62 -7.64
C ASP A 383 -8.31 6.68 -6.61
N TYR A 384 -7.13 6.49 -6.01
CA TYR A 384 -6.46 7.40 -5.08
C TYR A 384 -5.28 8.18 -5.69
N GLU A 385 -5.18 8.23 -7.02
CA GLU A 385 -4.21 9.06 -7.77
C GLU A 385 -2.73 8.81 -7.38
N GLY A 386 -2.40 7.61 -6.90
CA GLY A 386 -1.09 7.22 -6.41
C GLY A 386 -0.64 7.97 -5.15
N LYS A 387 -1.53 8.69 -4.47
CA LYS A 387 -1.18 9.58 -3.34
C LYS A 387 -1.00 8.87 -2.00
N LYS A 388 -1.49 7.63 -1.88
CA LYS A 388 -1.54 6.87 -0.63
C LYS A 388 -0.93 5.49 -0.83
N MET A 389 -0.23 4.99 0.19
CA MET A 389 0.19 3.59 0.21
C MET A 389 -1.04 2.70 0.28
N ILE A 390 -0.97 1.53 -0.36
CA ILE A 390 -2.06 0.56 -0.43
C ILE A 390 -1.63 -0.74 0.22
N THR A 391 -2.52 -1.37 0.98
CA THR A 391 -2.25 -2.59 1.75
C THR A 391 -3.39 -3.61 1.66
N LEU A 392 -3.07 -4.89 1.84
CA LEU A 392 -4.07 -5.92 2.12
C LEU A 392 -4.33 -5.94 3.63
N SER A 393 -5.25 -5.08 4.07
CA SER A 393 -5.54 -4.86 5.48
C SER A 393 -6.24 -6.04 6.14
N GLU A 394 -6.94 -6.86 5.37
CA GLU A 394 -7.34 -8.22 5.70
C GLU A 394 -7.22 -9.09 4.47
N THR A 395 -6.93 -10.37 4.67
CA THR A 395 -7.08 -11.35 3.59
C THR A 395 -7.48 -12.73 4.09
N GLY A 396 -8.10 -13.51 3.21
CA GLY A 396 -8.17 -14.95 3.37
C GLY A 396 -6.84 -15.59 2.94
N SER A 397 -6.68 -15.75 1.64
CA SER A 397 -5.45 -16.24 1.00
C SER A 397 -4.56 -15.07 0.57
N PHE A 398 -3.34 -15.00 1.11
CA PHE A 398 -2.41 -13.93 0.76
C PHE A 398 -1.70 -14.23 -0.58
N PRO A 399 -1.24 -13.21 -1.33
CA PRO A 399 -0.50 -13.42 -2.57
C PRO A 399 0.83 -14.17 -2.37
N ASP A 400 1.15 -15.09 -3.28
CA ASP A 400 2.47 -15.71 -3.32
C ASP A 400 3.53 -14.65 -3.69
N VAL A 401 4.66 -14.67 -2.97
CA VAL A 401 5.78 -13.73 -3.17
C VAL A 401 6.34 -13.72 -4.59
N ASP A 402 6.36 -14.84 -5.29
CA ASP A 402 6.85 -14.89 -6.67
C ASP A 402 5.92 -14.10 -7.60
N ASN A 403 4.60 -14.18 -7.37
CA ASN A 403 3.61 -13.42 -8.12
C ASN A 403 3.68 -11.93 -7.78
N LEU A 404 3.89 -11.58 -6.50
CA LEU A 404 4.08 -10.18 -6.07
C LEU A 404 5.26 -9.52 -6.80
N ILE A 405 6.39 -10.23 -6.92
CA ILE A 405 7.59 -9.74 -7.59
C ILE A 405 7.40 -9.71 -9.11
N ALA A 406 6.85 -10.79 -9.68
CA ALA A 406 6.67 -10.90 -11.13
C ALA A 406 5.78 -9.77 -11.68
N ASP A 407 4.71 -9.44 -10.96
CA ASP A 407 3.73 -8.43 -11.36
C ASP A 407 4.00 -7.04 -10.76
N GLU A 408 5.02 -6.92 -9.91
CA GLU A 408 5.33 -5.73 -9.13
C GLU A 408 4.12 -5.20 -8.32
N ALA A 409 3.35 -6.11 -7.72
CA ALA A 409 2.21 -5.77 -6.87
C ALA A 409 2.72 -5.25 -5.52
N ALA A 410 2.72 -3.93 -5.38
CA ALA A 410 3.39 -3.21 -4.31
C ALA A 410 2.52 -3.03 -3.06
N TRP A 411 1.83 -4.09 -2.62
CA TRP A 411 1.10 -4.06 -1.34
C TRP A 411 2.07 -3.76 -0.19
N SER A 412 1.75 -2.79 0.66
CA SER A 412 2.61 -2.36 1.78
C SER A 412 2.76 -3.46 2.84
N PHE A 413 1.64 -4.09 3.21
CA PHE A 413 1.62 -5.27 4.06
C PHE A 413 0.47 -6.20 3.64
N TYR A 414 0.47 -7.41 4.19
CA TYR A 414 -0.68 -8.32 4.13
C TYR A 414 -0.99 -8.82 5.54
N MET A 415 -2.27 -9.05 5.83
CA MET A 415 -2.69 -9.54 7.14
C MET A 415 -3.83 -10.56 6.99
N PRO A 416 -3.52 -11.87 6.96
CA PRO A 416 -4.56 -12.89 6.95
C PRO A 416 -5.35 -12.83 8.25
N TRP A 417 -6.66 -13.10 8.15
CA TRP A 417 -7.53 -13.11 9.32
C TRP A 417 -7.17 -14.25 10.29
N TYR A 418 -7.66 -14.22 11.52
CA TYR A 418 -7.31 -15.22 12.53
C TYR A 418 -7.88 -16.62 12.20
N GLY A 419 -7.45 -17.62 12.96
CA GLY A 419 -8.01 -18.97 12.91
C GLY A 419 -7.70 -19.70 11.62
N GLY A 420 -8.73 -20.19 10.92
CA GLY A 420 -8.58 -21.00 9.70
C GLY A 420 -7.83 -20.25 8.59
N PHE A 421 -8.01 -18.94 8.46
CA PHE A 421 -7.31 -18.18 7.44
C PHE A 421 -5.79 -18.18 7.62
N VAL A 422 -5.27 -18.26 8.85
CA VAL A 422 -3.83 -18.48 9.10
C VAL A 422 -3.44 -19.96 9.09
N ARG A 423 -4.27 -20.83 9.69
CA ARG A 423 -3.87 -22.18 10.10
C ARG A 423 -4.29 -23.30 9.14
N ASP A 424 -5.27 -23.05 8.27
CA ASP A 424 -5.83 -24.04 7.35
C ASP A 424 -5.22 -23.88 5.94
N SER A 425 -4.73 -25.00 5.41
CA SER A 425 -4.18 -25.13 4.06
C SER A 425 -5.16 -24.79 2.94
N LYS A 426 -6.48 -24.81 3.21
CA LYS A 426 -7.49 -24.30 2.27
C LYS A 426 -7.22 -22.85 1.88
N TYR A 427 -6.76 -22.05 2.84
CA TYR A 427 -6.47 -20.63 2.63
C TYR A 427 -4.99 -20.41 2.37
N ASN A 428 -4.13 -20.89 3.27
CA ASN A 428 -2.68 -20.64 3.20
C ASN A 428 -1.92 -21.91 3.62
N PRO A 429 -1.43 -22.73 2.68
CA PRO A 429 -0.63 -23.90 2.99
C PRO A 429 0.61 -23.55 3.83
N LEU A 430 0.99 -24.41 4.78
CA LEU A 430 2.18 -24.16 5.61
C LEU A 430 3.47 -24.05 4.77
N SER A 431 3.56 -24.76 3.64
CA SER A 431 4.66 -24.61 2.69
C SER A 431 4.75 -23.20 2.11
N LEU A 432 3.61 -22.56 1.86
CA LEU A 432 3.56 -21.19 1.39
C LEU A 432 3.95 -20.21 2.50
N TRP A 433 3.49 -20.40 3.74
CA TRP A 433 3.95 -19.59 4.88
C TRP A 433 5.47 -19.63 5.04
N LYS A 434 6.08 -20.83 4.99
CA LYS A 434 7.54 -20.98 5.05
C LYS A 434 8.24 -20.26 3.90
N LYS A 435 7.73 -20.45 2.67
CA LYS A 435 8.22 -19.73 1.48
C LYS A 435 8.20 -18.22 1.68
N MET A 436 7.07 -17.66 2.11
CA MET A 436 6.95 -16.22 2.35
C MET A 436 7.96 -15.76 3.39
N PHE A 437 8.01 -16.41 4.55
CA PHE A 437 8.85 -15.99 5.67
C PHE A 437 10.35 -16.18 5.43
N GLU A 438 10.74 -17.04 4.51
CA GLU A 438 12.14 -17.22 4.09
C GLU A 438 12.55 -16.26 2.96
N HIS A 439 11.59 -15.64 2.27
CA HIS A 439 11.85 -14.84 1.08
C HIS A 439 12.29 -13.41 1.42
N GLU A 440 13.38 -12.93 0.83
CA GLU A 440 13.97 -11.60 1.12
C GLU A 440 13.03 -10.41 0.87
N TYR A 441 12.02 -10.58 0.02
CA TYR A 441 10.99 -9.56 -0.28
C TYR A 441 9.99 -9.37 0.88
N VAL A 442 9.85 -10.35 1.77
CA VAL A 442 8.90 -10.34 2.88
C VAL A 442 9.63 -10.01 4.16
N ILE A 443 9.21 -8.96 4.86
CA ILE A 443 9.80 -8.58 6.16
C ILE A 443 9.09 -9.35 7.27
N THR A 444 9.84 -10.14 8.04
CA THR A 444 9.40 -10.79 9.28
C THR A 444 9.86 -10.02 10.53
N LEU A 445 9.37 -10.39 11.72
CA LEU A 445 9.68 -9.67 12.96
C LEU A 445 11.19 -9.59 13.25
N ASP A 446 11.94 -10.65 12.94
CA ASP A 446 13.40 -10.71 13.12
C ASP A 446 14.19 -9.79 12.18
N GLU A 447 13.55 -9.28 11.13
CA GLU A 447 14.12 -8.35 10.16
C GLU A 447 13.69 -6.89 10.41
N MET A 448 12.81 -6.66 11.38
CA MET A 448 12.34 -5.33 11.73
C MET A 448 13.47 -4.49 12.33
N PRO A 449 13.71 -3.27 11.82
CA PRO A 449 14.66 -2.36 12.45
C PRO A 449 14.11 -1.86 13.78
N ASP A 450 14.97 -1.26 14.61
CA ASP A 450 14.48 -0.49 15.76
C ASP A 450 13.67 0.73 15.28
N LEU A 451 12.34 0.61 15.31
CA LEU A 451 11.42 1.66 14.87
C LEU A 451 11.53 2.93 15.71
N LYS A 452 12.05 2.84 16.94
CA LYS A 452 12.23 4.00 17.82
C LYS A 452 13.36 4.90 17.34
N THR A 453 14.36 4.32 16.69
CA THR A 453 15.54 5.03 16.16
C THR A 453 15.61 5.03 14.63
N TYR A 454 14.58 4.52 13.95
CA TYR A 454 14.55 4.40 12.49
C TYR A 454 14.85 5.73 11.78
N THR A 455 15.74 5.63 10.80
CA THR A 455 16.08 6.69 9.84
C THR A 455 16.09 6.09 8.46
N SER A 456 15.64 6.84 7.46
CA SER A 456 15.61 6.36 6.08
C SER A 456 16.97 5.85 5.63
N PRO A 457 17.05 4.65 5.04
CA PRO A 457 18.29 4.17 4.44
C PRO A 457 18.69 5.13 3.31
N VAL A 458 19.98 5.43 3.21
CA VAL A 458 20.53 6.24 2.13
C VAL A 458 20.39 5.44 0.83
N THR A 459 19.36 5.73 0.05
CA THR A 459 18.97 4.93 -1.14
C THR A 459 19.36 5.58 -2.46
N SER A 460 19.85 6.82 -2.44
CA SER A 460 20.49 7.45 -3.59
C SER A 460 21.43 8.58 -3.14
N VAL A 461 22.56 8.71 -3.82
CA VAL A 461 23.36 9.93 -3.85
C VAL A 461 22.96 10.62 -5.16
N THR A 462 22.09 11.61 -5.11
CA THR A 462 21.76 12.39 -6.30
C THR A 462 22.96 13.26 -6.68
N GLY A 463 23.34 13.22 -7.96
CA GLY A 463 24.51 13.91 -8.50
C GLY A 463 24.40 15.45 -8.48
N ASP A 464 23.25 15.99 -8.08
CA ASP A 464 22.92 17.42 -8.21
C ASP A 464 23.78 18.35 -7.36
N ASN A 465 24.68 17.82 -6.53
CA ASN A 465 25.73 18.57 -5.86
C ASN A 465 27.04 17.78 -5.71
N LEU A 466 27.39 16.92 -6.68
CA LEU A 466 28.72 16.31 -6.73
C LEU A 466 29.77 17.36 -7.14
N LYS A 467 30.18 18.19 -6.19
CA LYS A 467 31.45 18.89 -6.29
C LYS A 467 32.53 17.87 -5.97
N LYS A 468 33.57 17.82 -6.81
CA LYS A 468 34.79 17.10 -6.48
C LYS A 468 35.28 17.62 -5.12
N ASN A 469 35.29 16.76 -4.12
CA ASN A 469 35.84 17.10 -2.82
C ASN A 469 37.34 16.80 -2.89
N ASP A 470 38.15 17.83 -3.16
CA ASP A 470 39.62 17.70 -3.18
C ASP A 470 40.20 17.38 -1.78
N GLY A 471 39.38 17.54 -0.74
CA GLY A 471 39.69 17.26 0.66
C GLY A 471 39.52 15.80 1.08
N LEU A 472 38.87 14.93 0.29
CA LEU A 472 38.69 13.51 0.60
C LEU A 472 39.41 12.63 -0.43
N LYS A 473 40.34 11.79 0.02
CA LYS A 473 41.10 10.84 -0.80
C LYS A 473 40.86 9.43 -0.32
N ILE A 474 40.58 8.53 -1.26
CA ILE A 474 40.33 7.12 -0.98
C ILE A 474 41.28 6.29 -1.86
N PHE A 475 42.15 5.48 -1.24
CA PHE A 475 43.21 4.77 -1.96
C PHE A 475 43.75 3.54 -1.20
N PRO A 476 44.28 2.52 -1.89
CA PRO A 476 44.23 2.34 -3.34
C PRO A 476 42.80 2.02 -3.81
N ASN A 477 42.44 2.51 -4.99
CA ASN A 477 41.21 2.14 -5.68
C ASN A 477 41.56 1.67 -7.11
N PRO A 478 41.43 0.37 -7.42
CA PRO A 478 40.86 -0.70 -6.59
C PRO A 478 41.75 -1.10 -5.40
N SER A 479 41.13 -1.52 -4.29
CA SER A 479 41.79 -2.13 -3.13
C SER A 479 41.84 -3.65 -3.24
N GLN A 480 42.90 -4.27 -2.72
CA GLN A 480 43.03 -5.73 -2.60
C GLN A 480 42.77 -6.25 -1.18
N SER A 481 43.19 -5.52 -0.15
CA SER A 481 43.09 -5.95 1.25
C SER A 481 42.87 -4.80 2.23
N GLU A 482 43.31 -3.59 1.91
CA GLU A 482 43.17 -2.42 2.77
C GLU A 482 42.85 -1.18 1.94
N LEU A 483 41.88 -0.39 2.43
CA LEU A 483 41.53 0.90 1.90
C LEU A 483 41.86 2.00 2.90
N ASN A 484 42.58 3.03 2.46
CA ASN A 484 42.86 4.24 3.23
C ASN A 484 41.89 5.34 2.82
N ILE A 485 41.41 6.08 3.81
CA ILE A 485 40.60 7.28 3.64
C ILE A 485 41.31 8.42 4.36
N ASP A 486 41.80 9.39 3.59
CA ASP A 486 42.39 10.63 4.10
C ASP A 486 41.43 11.78 3.84
N ALA A 487 41.17 12.57 4.88
CA ALA A 487 40.33 13.77 4.80
C ALA A 487 41.05 15.00 5.36
N ASP A 488 40.73 16.18 4.83
CA ASP A 488 41.11 17.48 5.39
C ASP A 488 40.13 17.98 6.48
N PHE A 489 39.11 17.18 6.78
CA PHE A 489 38.14 17.36 7.87
C PHE A 489 38.04 16.12 8.75
N LEU A 490 37.59 16.31 9.98
CA LEU A 490 37.34 15.22 10.92
C LEU A 490 36.13 14.40 10.46
N ILE A 491 36.30 13.08 10.34
CA ILE A 491 35.22 12.15 10.03
C ILE A 491 34.73 11.51 11.32
N HIS A 492 33.46 11.70 11.62
CA HIS A 492 32.80 11.13 12.80
C HIS A 492 32.19 9.77 12.51
N THR A 493 31.79 9.47 11.28
CA THR A 493 31.21 8.16 10.93
C THR A 493 31.62 7.76 9.53
N ILE A 494 31.99 6.50 9.38
CA ILE A 494 32.17 5.82 8.08
C ILE A 494 31.06 4.79 7.93
N SER A 495 30.47 4.72 6.73
CA SER A 495 29.57 3.66 6.31
C SER A 495 29.98 3.13 4.93
N VAL A 496 30.10 1.82 4.77
CA VAL A 496 30.40 1.13 3.51
C VAL A 496 29.19 0.33 3.07
N PHE A 497 28.72 0.55 1.84
CA PHE A 497 27.57 -0.13 1.25
C PHE A 497 27.98 -0.90 0.00
N ASN A 498 27.32 -2.02 -0.29
CA ASN A 498 27.46 -2.69 -1.58
C ASN A 498 26.69 -1.94 -2.69
N SER A 499 26.81 -2.40 -3.94
CA SER A 499 26.11 -1.84 -5.11
C SER A 499 24.58 -1.86 -5.04
N HIS A 500 24.00 -2.62 -4.11
CA HIS A 500 22.55 -2.70 -3.87
C HIS A 500 22.10 -1.83 -2.68
N GLY A 501 23.01 -1.01 -2.12
CA GLY A 501 22.71 -0.13 -0.98
C GLY A 501 22.68 -0.83 0.38
N ARG A 502 23.07 -2.11 0.48
CA ARG A 502 23.17 -2.81 1.77
C ARG A 502 24.39 -2.31 2.53
N LEU A 503 24.18 -1.87 3.77
CA LEU A 503 25.26 -1.50 4.70
C LEU A 503 26.06 -2.76 5.09
N LEU A 504 27.38 -2.68 4.98
CA LEU A 504 28.31 -3.77 5.31
C LEU A 504 29.23 -3.44 6.48
N ILE A 505 29.69 -2.19 6.56
CA ILE A 505 30.62 -1.72 7.61
C ILE A 505 30.12 -0.37 8.09
N GLN A 506 30.04 -0.16 9.40
CA GLN A 506 29.83 1.16 10.01
C GLN A 506 30.62 1.31 11.30
N PHE A 507 31.32 2.42 11.46
CA PHE A 507 32.06 2.74 12.69
C PHE A 507 32.29 4.25 12.83
N GLN A 508 32.68 4.67 14.03
CA GLN A 508 32.95 6.06 14.38
C GLN A 508 34.45 6.26 14.62
N PRO A 509 35.23 6.65 13.60
CA PRO A 509 36.67 6.74 13.74
C PRO A 509 37.13 7.99 14.51
N ASP A 510 36.33 9.07 14.50
CA ASP A 510 36.71 10.39 15.00
C ASP A 510 38.14 10.78 14.56
N SER A 511 38.43 10.58 13.27
CA SER A 511 39.76 10.70 12.69
C SER A 511 39.72 11.33 11.30
N MET A 512 40.83 11.95 10.91
CA MET A 512 41.08 12.45 9.57
C MET A 512 41.77 11.41 8.67
N GLN A 513 42.30 10.33 9.26
CA GLN A 513 42.97 9.23 8.58
C GLN A 513 42.41 7.90 9.05
N ILE A 514 41.89 7.10 8.12
CA ILE A 514 41.15 5.89 8.43
C ILE A 514 41.64 4.75 7.55
N LYS A 515 41.76 3.57 8.15
CA LYS A 515 42.08 2.32 7.44
C LYS A 515 40.93 1.34 7.59
N ILE A 516 40.53 0.73 6.48
CA ILE A 516 39.46 -0.27 6.42
C ILE A 516 40.04 -1.53 5.81
N SER A 517 39.97 -2.65 6.53
CA SER A 517 40.25 -3.96 5.93
C SER A 517 39.13 -4.32 4.96
N THR A 518 39.50 -4.67 3.73
CA THR A 518 38.59 -5.12 2.68
C THR A 518 38.72 -6.61 2.39
N GLU A 519 39.55 -7.36 3.13
CA GLU A 519 39.78 -8.80 2.90
C GLU A 519 38.52 -9.66 3.05
N HIS A 520 37.58 -9.22 3.88
CA HIS A 520 36.31 -9.91 4.13
C HIS A 520 35.19 -9.47 3.17
N LEU A 521 35.44 -8.49 2.30
CA LEU A 521 34.45 -7.99 1.36
C LEU A 521 34.55 -8.77 0.03
N PRO A 522 33.43 -9.26 -0.53
CA PRO A 522 33.42 -9.84 -1.88
C PRO A 522 34.00 -8.88 -2.93
N THR A 523 34.51 -9.39 -4.05
CA THR A 523 34.90 -8.50 -5.16
C THR A 523 33.66 -7.75 -5.69
N GLY A 524 33.71 -6.42 -5.74
CA GLY A 524 32.58 -5.61 -6.19
C GLY A 524 32.78 -4.10 -6.06
N ILE A 525 31.75 -3.35 -6.45
CA ILE A 525 31.69 -1.89 -6.29
C ILE A 525 31.05 -1.56 -4.93
N TYR A 526 31.67 -0.64 -4.21
CA TYR A 526 31.23 -0.19 -2.89
C TYR A 526 31.00 1.33 -2.89
N LEU A 527 29.96 1.76 -2.17
CA LEU A 527 29.73 3.16 -1.84
C LEU A 527 30.29 3.41 -0.44
N ILE A 528 31.08 4.47 -0.26
CA ILE A 528 31.58 4.89 1.04
C ILE A 528 30.99 6.25 1.38
N LYS A 529 30.33 6.33 2.53
CA LYS A 529 29.84 7.56 3.13
C LYS A 529 30.73 7.94 4.30
N ALA A 530 31.25 9.16 4.28
CA ALA A 530 32.02 9.76 5.37
C ALA A 530 31.27 10.98 5.90
N ASP A 531 30.74 10.89 7.12
CA ASP A 531 30.00 11.97 7.77
C ASP A 531 30.92 12.78 8.68
N ASN A 532 30.97 14.09 8.45
CA ASN A 532 31.78 15.06 9.21
C ASN A 532 30.97 15.85 10.25
N ASN A 533 29.70 15.49 10.43
CA ASN A 533 28.80 16.17 11.36
C ASN A 533 28.59 15.24 12.57
N PRO A 534 28.95 15.67 13.80
CA PRO A 534 28.63 14.89 14.97
C PRO A 534 27.11 14.90 15.09
N ALA A 535 26.46 13.73 15.03
CA ALA A 535 25.04 13.63 15.31
C ALA A 535 24.78 14.27 16.69
N LYS A 536 24.16 15.45 16.72
CA LYS A 536 23.84 16.15 17.97
C LYS A 536 22.79 15.35 18.71
N ILE A 537 23.22 14.57 19.70
CA ILE A 537 22.34 14.09 20.76
C ILE A 537 22.02 15.32 21.62
N PHE A 538 20.81 15.85 21.48
CA PHE A 538 20.30 16.84 22.42
C PHE A 538 19.89 16.11 23.71
N LEU A 539 20.81 16.01 24.67
CA LEU A 539 20.43 15.82 26.06
C LEU A 539 19.96 17.17 26.60
N LYS A 540 18.64 17.34 26.76
CA LYS A 540 18.10 18.44 27.54
C LYS A 540 17.93 17.93 28.98
N GLN A 541 18.65 18.55 29.91
CA GLN A 541 18.40 18.40 31.35
C GLN A 541 17.00 18.87 31.71
#